data_AF-A0A3D2I324-F1
#
_entry.id   AF-A0A3D2I324-F1
#
_cell.length_a   1.000
_cell.length_b   1.000
_cell.length_c   1.000
_cell.angle_alpha   90.00
_cell.angle_beta   90.00
_cell.angle_gamma   90.00
#
_symmetry.space_group_name_H-M   'P 1'
#
loop_
_entity.id
_entity.type
_entity.pdbx_description
1 polymer ?
#
loop_
_entity_poly.entity_id
_entity_poly.type
_entity_poly.pdbx_seq_one_letter_code
_entity_poly.pdbx_strand_id
1 'polypeptide(L)'
;MKHFKWTLIMSMLTLIFLIPAHGAKAANGPAEGEGGYAYIGFADYENEIKYVYCAPHVGTAESVAGASYDKASNTLTLNEYSGTTFRIVTNMMGDDFKIRLIGKNHVQQLAVWGDGWGGCVEFVGDGSLYVNEKKLFMDAVILMPEYSKACIKTSGNAVLYCYAPNGGRPLRVSAAMTNRADEVVVGKGALSVDIEDAYHAAEKQVSVITQFSDFKTTYAVYKKEGSEKKYAVSTGTLNDKEAYFISEILECDGLETSPFIYEIKSVYGAFDAAKEGLTETAETAEVYDVWQRGPQSLYKERATGKSCIFAATSENGKTVYQKYYLSTPFEVMYDDNEPSSSFCAGIKDKGATYANLGEINQAGYDVVESRTKIEGCYTLFVDGTFYTLQSEEKTCNHLFTTQEVQKKAGFDTDGVLLKKCRDCGVITSRISIPKVSNVSLLQTVFTYDGKAKTPKVTVKDSTGQVLPLGSTYMLSYPKNRKDVNQYAVSLTLTGGRYAGTKQLYFTVKPQATAFSKVKAGKKKMTLKWKKKSQISGYEVWYGTSKNMKKGVKKIVIKKAKKTSTVCKKLKSGKKYFVKIRTYKTVKQKNKSIKIVSKFSKVKPVKIK
;
A
#
# COMPACT_ATOMS: atom_id res chain seq x y z
N MET A 1 -24.29 40.57 28.41
CA MET A 1 -23.17 39.63 28.31
C MET A 1 -23.49 38.65 27.19
N LYS A 2 -22.65 38.70 26.13
CA LYS A 2 -22.52 37.77 25.00
C LYS A 2 -23.79 37.32 24.26
N HIS A 3 -24.20 38.17 23.31
CA HIS A 3 -24.81 37.76 22.05
C HIS A 3 -23.86 36.85 21.25
N PHE A 4 -24.40 35.92 20.44
CA PHE A 4 -24.28 35.83 18.96
C PHE A 4 -24.34 34.36 18.45
N LYS A 5 -25.45 34.05 17.74
CA LYS A 5 -25.64 33.12 16.61
C LYS A 5 -25.09 31.68 16.68
N TRP A 6 -26.00 30.72 16.86
CA TRP A 6 -25.93 29.40 16.22
C TRP A 6 -27.14 29.26 15.28
N THR A 7 -26.90 29.62 14.02
CA THR A 7 -27.72 29.31 12.84
C THR A 7 -26.78 28.61 11.87
N LEU A 8 -27.27 27.53 11.24
CA LEU A 8 -26.60 26.52 10.40
C LEU A 8 -25.95 25.36 11.16
N ILE A 9 -26.71 24.28 11.33
CA ILE A 9 -26.46 22.91 10.83
C ILE A 9 -27.76 22.17 11.13
N MET A 10 -28.57 21.91 10.10
CA MET A 10 -29.82 21.11 10.03
C MET A 10 -30.89 21.78 9.16
N SER A 11 -30.52 22.19 7.95
CA SER A 11 -31.47 22.45 6.86
C SER A 11 -30.77 22.25 5.52
N MET A 12 -30.59 20.98 5.13
CA MET A 12 -30.45 20.60 3.72
C MET A 12 -31.28 19.33 3.49
N LEU A 13 -32.59 19.52 3.57
CA LEU A 13 -33.59 18.65 2.96
C LEU A 13 -34.66 19.60 2.43
N THR A 14 -34.99 19.44 1.14
CA THR A 14 -35.88 20.25 0.30
C THR A 14 -35.27 21.51 -0.36
N LEU A 15 -34.38 21.29 -1.32
CA LEU A 15 -34.49 21.96 -2.62
C LEU A 15 -34.10 20.97 -3.71
N ILE A 16 -35.11 20.49 -4.45
CA ILE A 16 -34.92 19.94 -5.79
C ILE A 16 -34.48 21.13 -6.65
N PHE A 17 -33.19 21.44 -6.62
CA PHE A 17 -32.57 22.03 -7.78
C PHE A 17 -32.13 20.85 -8.65
N LEU A 18 -32.65 20.81 -9.87
CA LEU A 18 -31.91 20.33 -11.02
C LEU A 18 -30.59 21.12 -11.08
N ILE A 19 -29.64 20.74 -10.23
CA ILE A 19 -28.27 21.24 -10.31
C ILE A 19 -27.72 20.56 -11.55
N PRO A 20 -27.26 21.32 -12.57
CA PRO A 20 -26.61 20.72 -13.73
C PRO A 20 -25.51 19.82 -13.20
N ALA A 21 -25.33 18.64 -13.80
CA ALA A 21 -24.20 17.77 -13.52
C ALA A 21 -22.90 18.59 -13.57
N HIS A 22 -22.46 19.08 -12.41
CA HIS A 22 -21.18 19.75 -12.29
C HIS A 22 -20.18 18.62 -12.38
N GLY A 23 -19.49 18.53 -13.51
CA GLY A 23 -18.39 17.58 -13.67
C GLY A 23 -17.46 17.65 -12.47
N ALA A 24 -17.00 16.47 -12.01
CA ALA A 24 -16.14 16.30 -10.84
C ALA A 24 -15.11 17.44 -10.72
N LYS A 25 -15.09 18.14 -9.58
CA LYS A 25 -14.38 19.42 -9.43
C LYS A 25 -12.90 19.32 -9.04
N ALA A 26 -12.34 18.12 -8.81
CA ALA A 26 -10.89 17.96 -8.71
C ALA A 26 -10.45 16.51 -8.94
N ALA A 27 -9.20 16.35 -9.43
CA ALA A 27 -8.50 15.08 -9.56
C ALA A 27 -7.34 14.92 -8.55
N ASN A 28 -6.90 15.97 -7.83
CA ASN A 28 -5.81 15.89 -6.86
C ASN A 28 -5.87 17.01 -5.79
N GLY A 29 -5.57 16.69 -4.53
CA GLY A 29 -5.40 17.60 -3.40
C GLY A 29 -6.67 17.96 -2.61
N PRO A 30 -6.54 18.53 -1.40
CA PRO A 30 -7.68 18.92 -0.57
C PRO A 30 -8.43 20.14 -1.14
N ALA A 31 -9.76 20.12 -1.07
CA ALA A 31 -10.62 21.24 -1.46
C ALA A 31 -10.62 22.37 -0.39
N GLU A 32 -9.90 23.46 -0.65
CA GLU A 32 -9.82 24.64 0.25
C GLU A 32 -10.46 25.92 -0.33
N GLY A 33 -10.96 25.87 -1.57
CA GLY A 33 -11.58 26.99 -2.27
C GLY A 33 -13.02 27.26 -1.81
N GLU A 34 -13.73 28.14 -2.52
CA GLU A 34 -15.14 28.43 -2.26
C GLU A 34 -15.99 27.15 -2.38
N GLY A 35 -16.60 26.75 -1.26
CA GLY A 35 -17.37 25.50 -1.14
C GLY A 35 -16.56 24.26 -0.73
N GLY A 36 -15.25 24.35 -0.54
CA GLY A 36 -14.39 23.23 -0.16
C GLY A 36 -14.19 23.08 1.35
N TYR A 37 -14.70 22.00 1.94
CA TYR A 37 -14.63 21.68 3.37
C TYR A 37 -13.62 20.56 3.67
N ALA A 38 -12.42 20.63 3.10
CA ALA A 38 -11.46 19.54 3.23
C ALA A 38 -10.92 19.38 4.66
N TYR A 39 -10.87 18.14 5.16
CA TYR A 39 -10.25 17.84 6.44
C TYR A 39 -9.82 16.38 6.60
N ILE A 40 -8.94 16.16 7.57
CA ILE A 40 -8.54 14.86 8.11
C ILE A 40 -8.73 14.94 9.63
N GLY A 41 -9.77 14.28 10.10
CA GLY A 41 -10.20 14.28 11.49
C GLY A 41 -9.97 12.94 12.18
N PHE A 42 -9.52 12.99 13.42
CA PHE A 42 -9.48 11.87 14.34
C PHE A 42 -10.66 12.05 15.31
N ALA A 43 -11.75 11.34 15.04
CA ALA A 43 -13.00 11.44 15.76
C ALA A 43 -13.09 10.38 16.86
N ASP A 44 -13.46 10.77 18.07
CA ASP A 44 -13.78 9.82 19.13
C ASP A 44 -15.22 9.27 19.02
N TYR A 45 -15.71 8.62 20.08
CA TYR A 45 -17.06 8.06 20.12
C TYR A 45 -18.16 9.11 20.36
N GLU A 46 -17.81 10.29 20.88
CA GLU A 46 -18.72 11.44 21.08
C GLU A 46 -18.81 12.33 19.84
N ASN A 47 -18.01 12.00 18.80
CA ASN A 47 -17.80 12.79 17.59
C ASN A 47 -17.04 14.09 17.82
N GLU A 48 -16.23 14.19 18.87
CA GLU A 48 -15.24 15.26 18.97
C GLU A 48 -14.09 14.96 18.00
N ILE A 49 -13.78 15.92 17.13
CA ILE A 49 -12.83 15.74 16.02
C ILE A 49 -11.56 16.52 16.28
N LYS A 50 -10.43 15.82 16.33
CA LYS A 50 -9.10 16.43 16.26
C LYS A 50 -8.60 16.46 14.83
N TYR A 51 -8.47 17.64 14.27
CA TYR A 51 -8.03 17.80 12.89
C TYR A 51 -6.51 17.72 12.79
N VAL A 52 -5.96 16.72 12.11
CA VAL A 52 -4.55 16.73 11.68
C VAL A 52 -4.36 17.68 10.49
N TYR A 53 -5.45 17.90 9.75
CA TYR A 53 -5.56 18.90 8.70
C TYR A 53 -7.02 19.34 8.54
N CYS A 54 -7.24 20.62 8.26
CA CYS A 54 -8.54 21.13 7.85
C CYS A 54 -8.37 22.44 7.06
N ALA A 55 -9.33 22.75 6.19
CA ALA A 55 -9.39 24.04 5.52
C ALA A 55 -9.58 25.17 6.55
N PRO A 56 -9.06 26.40 6.30
CA PRO A 56 -9.04 27.47 7.31
C PRO A 56 -10.40 27.86 7.91
N HIS A 57 -11.49 27.66 7.17
CA HIS A 57 -12.85 27.95 7.62
C HIS A 57 -13.54 26.76 8.31
N VAL A 58 -12.92 25.57 8.30
CA VAL A 58 -13.43 24.36 8.95
C VAL A 58 -12.98 24.29 10.41
N GLY A 59 -11.73 24.64 10.70
CA GLY A 59 -11.19 24.55 12.05
C GLY A 59 -9.71 24.89 12.16
N THR A 60 -9.09 24.41 13.24
CA THR A 60 -7.64 24.53 13.47
C THR A 60 -7.01 23.15 13.49
N ALA A 61 -5.88 22.99 12.81
CA ALA A 61 -5.11 21.75 12.82
C ALA A 61 -4.28 21.62 14.11
N GLU A 62 -4.19 20.40 14.63
CA GLU A 62 -3.51 20.04 15.87
C GLU A 62 -2.53 18.88 15.66
N SER A 63 -1.58 18.72 16.59
CA SER A 63 -0.65 17.60 16.58
C SER A 63 -1.30 16.35 17.15
N VAL A 64 -1.30 15.26 16.38
CA VAL A 64 -1.70 13.92 16.84
C VAL A 64 -0.47 13.03 16.84
N ALA A 65 -0.14 12.44 18.00
CA ALA A 65 1.04 11.58 18.12
C ALA A 65 0.95 10.39 17.16
N GLY A 66 2.02 10.14 16.39
CA GLY A 66 2.06 9.06 15.39
C GLY A 66 1.33 9.38 14.08
N ALA A 67 0.74 10.57 13.92
CA ALA A 67 0.11 11.02 12.69
C ALA A 67 0.68 12.37 12.22
N SER A 68 0.87 12.52 10.91
CA SER A 68 1.28 13.79 10.30
C SER A 68 0.75 13.89 8.88
N TYR A 69 0.40 15.09 8.43
CA TYR A 69 -0.09 15.30 7.07
C TYR A 69 0.87 16.17 6.26
N ASP A 70 1.23 15.71 5.07
CA ASP A 70 1.93 16.50 4.06
C ASP A 70 0.96 16.89 2.94
N LYS A 71 0.64 18.18 2.89
CA LYS A 71 -0.26 18.76 1.90
C LYS A 71 0.30 18.66 0.48
N ALA A 72 1.62 18.77 0.30
CA ALA A 72 2.22 18.78 -1.04
C ALA A 72 2.08 17.44 -1.77
N SER A 73 2.15 16.34 -1.03
CA SER A 73 1.93 14.98 -1.55
C SER A 73 0.53 14.44 -1.27
N ASN A 74 -0.33 15.24 -0.65
CA ASN A 74 -1.65 14.87 -0.16
C ASN A 74 -1.65 13.55 0.63
N THR A 75 -0.67 13.42 1.53
CA THR A 75 -0.38 12.15 2.21
C THR A 75 -0.49 12.31 3.73
N LEU A 76 -1.39 11.54 4.35
CA LEU A 76 -1.41 11.30 5.78
C LEU A 76 -0.39 10.18 6.10
N THR A 77 0.61 10.45 6.94
CA THR A 77 1.53 9.42 7.44
C THR A 77 1.09 8.96 8.81
N LEU A 78 0.89 7.65 8.96
CA LEU A 78 0.71 6.95 10.22
C LEU A 78 1.99 6.15 10.53
N ASN A 79 2.60 6.42 11.67
CA ASN A 79 3.83 5.78 12.11
C ASN A 79 3.65 5.20 13.51
N GLU A 80 3.47 3.88 13.57
CA GLU A 80 3.14 3.14 14.80
C GLU A 80 1.94 3.75 15.56
N TYR A 81 0.97 4.30 14.81
CA TYR A 81 -0.21 4.95 15.37
C TYR A 81 -1.14 3.91 16.03
N SER A 82 -1.45 4.07 17.31
CA SER A 82 -2.32 3.12 18.05
C SER A 82 -3.53 3.83 18.65
N GLY A 83 -4.47 4.23 17.80
CA GLY A 83 -5.72 4.90 18.19
C GLY A 83 -6.92 3.95 18.15
N THR A 84 -6.92 2.88 18.95
CA THR A 84 -7.99 1.86 18.97
C THR A 84 -9.34 2.35 19.52
N THR A 85 -9.49 3.65 19.80
CA THR A 85 -10.74 4.31 20.23
C THR A 85 -11.17 5.41 19.26
N PHE A 86 -10.32 5.75 18.28
CA PHE A 86 -10.54 6.86 17.36
C PHE A 86 -10.81 6.35 15.95
N ARG A 87 -11.71 7.03 15.26
CA ARG A 87 -12.01 6.87 13.83
C ARG A 87 -11.22 7.90 13.04
N ILE A 88 -10.75 7.54 11.86
CA ILE A 88 -10.23 8.52 10.90
C ILE A 88 -11.37 8.87 9.95
N VAL A 89 -11.66 10.16 9.84
CA VAL A 89 -12.66 10.70 8.92
C VAL A 89 -11.98 11.70 8.00
N THR A 90 -12.11 11.51 6.70
CA THR A 90 -11.62 12.47 5.71
C THR A 90 -12.76 13.02 4.89
N ASN A 91 -12.64 14.27 4.45
CA ASN A 91 -13.65 14.93 3.63
C ASN A 91 -12.99 15.70 2.50
N MET A 92 -13.51 15.58 1.28
CA MET A 92 -13.12 16.37 0.09
C MET A 92 -11.59 16.43 -0.13
N MET A 93 -10.91 15.29 0.03
CA MET A 93 -9.44 15.22 0.02
C MET A 93 -8.84 14.94 -1.37
N GLY A 94 -9.61 14.94 -2.45
CA GLY A 94 -9.09 14.63 -3.79
C GLY A 94 -9.00 13.12 -4.08
N ASP A 95 -8.87 12.78 -5.38
CA ASP A 95 -8.74 11.39 -5.83
C ASP A 95 -7.35 10.77 -5.52
N ASP A 96 -6.36 11.60 -5.20
CA ASP A 96 -4.97 11.23 -4.96
C ASP A 96 -4.59 11.15 -3.47
N PHE A 97 -5.59 11.22 -2.60
CA PHE A 97 -5.37 11.13 -1.16
C PHE A 97 -4.70 9.81 -0.79
N LYS A 98 -3.61 9.91 -0.03
CA LYS A 98 -2.79 8.77 0.38
C LYS A 98 -2.72 8.65 1.89
N ILE A 99 -2.64 7.41 2.36
CA ILE A 99 -2.24 7.09 3.73
C ILE A 99 -0.93 6.29 3.67
N ARG A 100 0.17 6.89 4.11
CA ARG A 100 1.47 6.23 4.25
C ARG A 100 1.54 5.48 5.58
N LEU A 101 1.80 4.18 5.52
CA LEU A 101 1.90 3.31 6.67
C LEU A 101 3.37 2.99 6.99
N ILE A 102 3.77 3.25 8.23
CA ILE A 102 5.05 2.87 8.81
C ILE A 102 4.76 2.08 10.09
N GLY A 103 5.38 0.90 10.25
CA GLY A 103 5.12 0.02 11.40
C GLY A 103 3.69 -0.53 11.41
N LYS A 104 3.18 -0.88 12.60
CA LYS A 104 1.81 -1.39 12.79
C LYS A 104 0.91 -0.28 13.31
N ASN A 105 -0.18 -0.02 12.61
CA ASN A 105 -1.11 1.08 12.91
C ASN A 105 -2.51 0.53 13.21
N HIS A 106 -3.26 1.17 14.10
CA HIS A 106 -4.55 0.68 14.58
C HIS A 106 -5.56 1.82 14.69
N VAL A 107 -6.76 1.63 14.12
CA VAL A 107 -7.88 2.58 14.16
C VAL A 107 -9.20 1.84 14.35
N GLN A 108 -10.21 2.54 14.88
CA GLN A 108 -11.52 1.93 15.12
C GLN A 108 -12.42 1.91 13.88
N GLN A 109 -12.27 2.87 12.97
CA GLN A 109 -12.97 2.94 11.68
C GLN A 109 -12.21 3.90 10.74
N LEU A 110 -12.35 3.72 9.43
CA LEU A 110 -11.94 4.70 8.42
C LEU A 110 -13.15 5.10 7.57
N ALA A 111 -13.45 6.39 7.50
CA ALA A 111 -14.49 6.95 6.64
C ALA A 111 -13.91 8.01 5.70
N VAL A 112 -14.24 7.91 4.40
CA VAL A 112 -13.74 8.80 3.35
C VAL A 112 -14.93 9.42 2.62
N TRP A 113 -15.11 10.73 2.80
CA TRP A 113 -16.19 11.54 2.25
C TRP A 113 -15.70 12.45 1.12
N GLY A 114 -16.61 12.78 0.19
CA GLY A 114 -16.18 13.18 -1.13
C GLY A 114 -16.75 14.46 -1.70
N ASP A 115 -18.06 14.64 -1.60
CA ASP A 115 -18.88 15.71 -2.16
C ASP A 115 -18.41 16.28 -3.52
N GLY A 116 -18.06 15.41 -4.48
CA GLY A 116 -17.64 15.81 -5.83
C GLY A 116 -16.16 16.23 -5.94
N TRP A 117 -15.43 16.20 -4.82
CA TRP A 117 -14.01 16.55 -4.68
C TRP A 117 -13.11 15.37 -4.31
N GLY A 118 -13.60 14.14 -4.39
CA GLY A 118 -12.81 12.92 -4.18
C GLY A 118 -13.62 11.83 -3.49
N GLY A 119 -13.02 10.69 -3.23
CA GLY A 119 -13.69 9.55 -2.56
C GLY A 119 -12.77 8.34 -2.53
N CYS A 120 -11.49 8.63 -2.69
CA CYS A 120 -10.43 7.68 -2.95
C CYS A 120 -9.43 7.70 -1.81
N VAL A 121 -8.84 6.54 -1.55
CA VAL A 121 -7.71 6.41 -0.65
C VAL A 121 -6.73 5.38 -1.19
N GLU A 122 -5.45 5.74 -1.23
CA GLU A 122 -4.36 4.84 -1.54
C GLU A 122 -3.46 4.64 -0.32
N PHE A 123 -3.34 3.39 0.13
CA PHE A 123 -2.40 3.00 1.17
C PHE A 123 -1.03 2.73 0.56
N VAL A 124 -0.01 3.41 1.07
CA VAL A 124 1.38 3.33 0.56
C VAL A 124 2.37 3.05 1.68
N GLY A 125 3.59 2.64 1.35
CA GLY A 125 4.65 2.36 2.32
C GLY A 125 4.83 0.86 2.57
N ASP A 126 5.44 0.53 3.71
CA ASP A 126 5.83 -0.84 4.08
C ASP A 126 5.21 -1.30 5.41
N GLY A 127 4.32 -0.49 6.00
CA GLY A 127 3.62 -0.78 7.24
C GLY A 127 2.24 -1.42 7.05
N SER A 128 1.58 -1.71 8.16
CA SER A 128 0.21 -2.23 8.18
C SER A 128 -0.75 -1.32 8.93
N LEU A 129 -2.03 -1.38 8.55
CA LEU A 129 -3.15 -0.74 9.24
C LEU A 129 -4.20 -1.79 9.60
N TYR A 130 -4.59 -1.83 10.87
CA TYR A 130 -5.66 -2.65 11.39
C TYR A 130 -6.86 -1.75 11.68
N VAL A 131 -8.02 -2.08 11.09
CA VAL A 131 -9.24 -1.27 11.15
C VAL A 131 -10.34 -2.09 11.80
N ASN A 132 -10.91 -1.54 12.89
CA ASN A 132 -12.05 -2.12 13.61
C ASN A 132 -11.78 -3.52 14.20
N GLU A 133 -10.56 -3.80 14.68
CA GLU A 133 -10.16 -5.10 15.28
C GLU A 133 -11.12 -5.60 16.37
N LYS A 134 -11.71 -4.67 17.11
CA LYS A 134 -12.70 -4.95 18.17
C LYS A 134 -14.12 -5.20 17.64
N LYS A 135 -14.35 -5.08 16.33
CA LYS A 135 -15.64 -5.29 15.64
C LYS A 135 -16.79 -4.46 16.21
N LEU A 136 -16.51 -3.20 16.58
CA LEU A 136 -17.50 -2.31 17.20
C LEU A 136 -18.41 -1.64 16.17
N PHE A 137 -17.91 -1.43 14.95
CA PHE A 137 -18.69 -0.86 13.85
C PHE A 137 -19.16 -1.95 12.89
N MET A 138 -20.38 -1.80 12.37
CA MET A 138 -20.90 -2.67 11.31
C MET A 138 -20.02 -2.60 10.07
N ASP A 139 -19.54 -1.41 9.71
CA ASP A 139 -18.64 -1.22 8.58
C ASP A 139 -17.25 -0.73 9.05
N ALA A 140 -16.18 -1.42 8.65
CA ALA A 140 -14.81 -1.06 9.08
C ALA A 140 -14.22 0.10 8.26
N VAL A 141 -14.34 0.02 6.93
CA VAL A 141 -13.97 1.07 5.99
C VAL A 141 -15.19 1.51 5.20
N ILE A 142 -15.44 2.81 5.14
CA ILE A 142 -16.58 3.41 4.44
C ILE A 142 -16.07 4.42 3.41
N LEU A 143 -16.45 4.24 2.15
CA LEU A 143 -16.26 5.24 1.09
C LEU A 143 -17.61 5.86 0.71
N MET A 144 -17.73 7.17 0.84
CA MET A 144 -18.89 7.99 0.49
C MET A 144 -18.44 9.05 -0.52
N PRO A 145 -18.38 8.70 -1.81
CA PRO A 145 -17.81 9.59 -2.84
C PRO A 145 -18.67 10.83 -3.15
N GLU A 146 -20.00 10.77 -2.98
CA GLU A 146 -20.93 11.89 -3.21
C GLU A 146 -20.70 12.64 -4.54
N TYR A 147 -21.14 12.05 -5.65
CA TYR A 147 -20.96 12.53 -7.02
C TYR A 147 -19.51 12.52 -7.54
N SER A 148 -18.61 11.78 -6.88
CA SER A 148 -17.20 11.62 -7.28
C SER A 148 -16.82 10.15 -7.51
N LYS A 149 -15.52 9.90 -7.72
CA LYS A 149 -14.92 8.58 -7.81
C LYS A 149 -14.74 7.93 -6.43
N ALA A 150 -15.14 6.67 -6.29
CA ALA A 150 -14.76 5.83 -5.16
C ALA A 150 -13.60 4.90 -5.53
N CYS A 151 -12.51 4.91 -4.74
CA CYS A 151 -11.47 3.91 -4.89
C CYS A 151 -10.70 3.61 -3.59
N ILE A 152 -10.30 2.35 -3.43
CA ILE A 152 -9.42 1.92 -2.35
C ILE A 152 -8.29 1.08 -2.92
N LYS A 153 -7.06 1.58 -2.77
CA LYS A 153 -5.88 0.99 -3.39
C LYS A 153 -4.82 0.75 -2.33
N THR A 154 -4.01 -0.27 -2.57
CA THR A 154 -2.74 -0.48 -1.89
C THR A 154 -1.65 -0.40 -2.95
N SER A 155 -0.54 0.25 -2.64
CA SER A 155 0.67 0.33 -3.46
C SER A 155 1.91 0.08 -2.61
N GLY A 156 2.98 -0.42 -3.23
CA GLY A 156 4.20 -0.78 -2.51
C GLY A 156 4.02 -2.08 -1.71
N ASN A 157 4.38 -2.07 -0.42
CA ASN A 157 4.22 -3.22 0.48
C ASN A 157 3.20 -2.95 1.61
N ALA A 158 2.32 -1.97 1.43
CA ALA A 158 1.33 -1.60 2.44
C ALA A 158 0.29 -2.72 2.60
N VAL A 159 -0.08 -3.01 3.86
CA VAL A 159 -1.06 -4.06 4.18
C VAL A 159 -2.21 -3.48 5.01
N LEU A 160 -3.44 -3.74 4.59
CA LEU A 160 -4.63 -3.32 5.32
C LEU A 160 -5.42 -4.54 5.82
N TYR A 161 -5.69 -4.58 7.12
CA TYR A 161 -6.51 -5.59 7.79
C TYR A 161 -7.82 -4.96 8.27
N CYS A 162 -8.96 -5.43 7.75
CA CYS A 162 -10.29 -4.92 8.11
C CYS A 162 -11.14 -6.01 8.77
N TYR A 163 -11.79 -5.66 9.88
CA TYR A 163 -12.59 -6.57 10.69
C TYR A 163 -14.03 -6.06 10.83
N ALA A 164 -15.03 -6.95 10.72
CA ALA A 164 -16.43 -6.60 10.94
C ALA A 164 -17.13 -7.65 11.85
N PRO A 165 -18.19 -7.27 12.57
CA PRO A 165 -19.06 -8.21 13.28
C PRO A 165 -19.90 -9.03 12.29
N ASN A 166 -20.61 -10.06 12.78
CA ASN A 166 -21.53 -10.83 11.94
C ASN A 166 -22.62 -9.92 11.35
N GLY A 167 -22.87 -10.03 10.04
CA GLY A 167 -23.77 -9.14 9.31
C GLY A 167 -23.19 -7.75 8.99
N GLY A 168 -21.96 -7.46 9.41
CA GLY A 168 -21.21 -6.25 9.06
C GLY A 168 -20.28 -6.44 7.87
N ARG A 169 -19.76 -5.34 7.32
CA ARG A 169 -18.92 -5.30 6.12
C ARG A 169 -17.52 -4.74 6.43
N PRO A 170 -16.44 -5.46 6.13
CA PRO A 170 -15.09 -4.91 6.30
C PRO A 170 -14.79 -3.74 5.34
N LEU A 171 -15.51 -3.65 4.22
CA LEU A 171 -15.47 -2.53 3.30
C LEU A 171 -16.88 -2.24 2.77
N ARG A 172 -17.32 -0.98 2.83
CA ARG A 172 -18.56 -0.48 2.25
C ARG A 172 -18.27 0.69 1.32
N VAL A 173 -18.81 0.63 0.10
CA VAL A 173 -18.78 1.74 -0.88
C VAL A 173 -20.21 2.17 -1.20
N SER A 174 -20.54 3.45 -1.03
CA SER A 174 -21.87 3.97 -1.34
C SER A 174 -22.01 4.29 -2.83
N ALA A 175 -22.64 3.39 -3.57
CA ALA A 175 -22.83 3.50 -5.02
C ALA A 175 -23.93 4.48 -5.46
N ALA A 176 -24.90 4.78 -4.60
CA ALA A 176 -25.93 5.79 -4.86
C ALA A 176 -25.38 7.22 -5.01
N MET A 177 -24.09 7.38 -4.74
CA MET A 177 -23.37 8.63 -4.62
C MET A 177 -22.09 8.62 -5.46
N THR A 178 -21.93 7.74 -6.46
CA THR A 178 -20.79 7.79 -7.40
C THR A 178 -21.27 8.13 -8.81
N ASN A 179 -20.44 8.81 -9.60
CA ASN A 179 -20.70 9.04 -11.04
C ASN A 179 -19.90 8.07 -11.95
N ARG A 180 -19.11 7.16 -11.37
CA ARG A 180 -18.25 6.19 -12.09
C ARG A 180 -18.07 4.90 -11.28
N ALA A 181 -19.06 4.00 -11.34
CA ALA A 181 -19.00 2.72 -10.61
C ALA A 181 -18.04 1.69 -11.24
N ASP A 182 -17.71 1.86 -12.52
CA ASP A 182 -16.76 1.04 -13.28
C ASP A 182 -15.29 1.32 -12.93
N GLU A 183 -15.00 2.44 -12.27
CA GLU A 183 -13.64 2.83 -11.86
C GLU A 183 -13.30 2.49 -10.39
N VAL A 184 -14.11 1.66 -9.72
CA VAL A 184 -13.81 1.14 -8.37
C VAL A 184 -12.65 0.15 -8.47
N VAL A 185 -11.43 0.68 -8.50
CA VAL A 185 -10.19 -0.09 -8.55
C VAL A 185 -9.90 -0.62 -7.15
N VAL A 186 -10.21 -1.90 -6.90
CA VAL A 186 -9.71 -2.67 -5.77
C VAL A 186 -8.34 -3.25 -6.16
N GLY A 187 -7.30 -2.95 -5.40
CA GLY A 187 -5.95 -3.53 -5.59
C GLY A 187 -5.98 -5.06 -5.53
N LYS A 188 -5.18 -5.73 -6.37
CA LYS A 188 -5.19 -7.19 -6.55
C LYS A 188 -4.91 -7.97 -5.25
N GLY A 189 -5.88 -8.80 -4.90
CA GLY A 189 -5.86 -9.83 -3.88
C GLY A 189 -7.31 -10.25 -3.73
N ALA A 190 -7.67 -11.45 -4.17
CA ALA A 190 -9.03 -11.89 -4.45
C ALA A 190 -10.07 -11.44 -3.39
N LEU A 191 -10.73 -10.31 -3.63
CA LEU A 191 -12.02 -9.99 -3.02
C LEU A 191 -13.09 -10.58 -3.95
N SER A 192 -13.90 -11.48 -3.43
CA SER A 192 -15.22 -11.73 -4.00
C SER A 192 -16.04 -10.47 -3.76
N VAL A 193 -16.09 -9.60 -4.76
CA VAL A 193 -16.94 -8.41 -4.73
C VAL A 193 -18.24 -8.79 -5.42
N ASP A 194 -19.31 -8.88 -4.64
CA ASP A 194 -20.64 -9.02 -5.21
C ASP A 194 -21.05 -7.66 -5.76
N ILE A 195 -21.26 -7.63 -7.07
CA ILE A 195 -21.67 -6.45 -7.81
C ILE A 195 -23.15 -6.61 -8.10
N GLU A 196 -23.96 -5.74 -7.51
CA GLU A 196 -25.37 -5.60 -7.85
C GLU A 196 -25.58 -4.30 -8.62
N ASP A 197 -26.66 -4.21 -9.39
CA ASP A 197 -27.10 -2.94 -9.96
C ASP A 197 -27.28 -1.91 -8.82
N ALA A 198 -26.86 -0.66 -9.05
CA ALA A 198 -27.19 0.42 -8.13
C ALA A 198 -28.63 0.89 -8.37
N TYR A 199 -29.30 1.27 -7.29
CA TYR A 199 -30.67 1.74 -7.34
C TYR A 199 -30.81 3.04 -6.56
N HIS A 200 -31.60 3.97 -7.08
CA HIS A 200 -32.23 4.98 -6.23
C HIS A 200 -33.33 4.27 -5.44
N ALA A 201 -33.16 4.24 -4.13
CA ALA A 201 -34.23 3.85 -3.22
C ALA A 201 -35.07 5.10 -2.94
N ALA A 202 -36.35 5.03 -3.26
CA ALA A 202 -37.34 5.97 -2.79
C ALA A 202 -38.33 5.20 -1.92
N GLU A 203 -38.74 5.79 -0.80
CA GLU A 203 -39.81 5.18 -0.01
C GLU A 203 -41.06 5.08 -0.90
N LYS A 204 -41.62 3.87 -1.01
CA LYS A 204 -42.89 3.69 -1.70
C LYS A 204 -43.94 4.37 -0.85
N GLN A 205 -44.60 5.36 -1.41
CA GLN A 205 -45.69 6.05 -0.74
C GLN A 205 -47.04 5.58 -1.28
N VAL A 206 -48.04 5.56 -0.41
CA VAL A 206 -49.42 5.20 -0.74
C VAL A 206 -50.37 6.23 -0.13
N SER A 207 -51.38 6.64 -0.89
CA SER A 207 -52.49 7.41 -0.35
C SER A 207 -53.43 6.50 0.41
N VAL A 208 -53.87 6.92 1.61
CA VAL A 208 -54.69 6.06 2.47
C VAL A 208 -55.87 6.84 3.03
N ILE A 209 -57.06 6.22 2.95
CA ILE A 209 -58.24 6.66 3.70
C ILE A 209 -58.04 6.17 5.13
N THR A 210 -57.85 7.10 6.06
CA THR A 210 -57.57 6.75 7.47
C THR A 210 -58.77 6.95 8.39
N GLN A 211 -59.85 7.53 7.86
CA GLN A 211 -61.07 7.81 8.60
C GLN A 211 -62.29 7.76 7.68
N PHE A 212 -63.37 7.20 8.22
CA PHE A 212 -64.70 7.16 7.62
C PHE A 212 -65.66 7.96 8.50
N SER A 213 -66.73 8.47 7.91
CA SER A 213 -67.85 9.06 8.64
C SER A 213 -68.54 8.03 9.53
N ASP A 214 -69.13 8.49 10.62
CA ASP A 214 -69.84 7.62 11.57
C ASP A 214 -71.22 7.17 11.06
N PHE A 215 -71.72 7.79 9.99
CA PHE A 215 -73.04 7.53 9.39
C PHE A 215 -72.97 7.59 7.87
N LYS A 216 -73.95 6.98 7.20
CA LYS A 216 -74.08 7.02 5.74
C LYS A 216 -74.84 8.25 5.27
N THR A 217 -74.43 8.79 4.13
CA THR A 217 -75.11 9.86 3.41
C THR A 217 -75.75 9.28 2.16
N THR A 218 -76.98 9.70 1.84
CA THR A 218 -77.70 9.26 0.63
C THR A 218 -77.37 10.17 -0.55
N TYR A 219 -76.91 9.60 -1.66
CA TYR A 219 -76.64 10.32 -2.91
C TYR A 219 -77.48 9.78 -4.06
N ALA A 220 -77.84 10.66 -5.00
CA ALA A 220 -78.34 10.26 -6.31
C ALA A 220 -77.21 9.62 -7.13
N VAL A 221 -77.53 8.57 -7.88
CA VAL A 221 -76.52 7.83 -8.66
C VAL A 221 -76.52 8.30 -10.12
N TYR A 222 -75.34 8.64 -10.60
CA TYR A 222 -75.06 9.01 -11.98
C TYR A 222 -74.23 7.94 -12.68
N LYS A 223 -74.36 7.82 -14.00
CA LYS A 223 -73.57 6.92 -14.87
C LYS A 223 -73.01 7.69 -16.07
N LYS A 224 -71.86 7.24 -16.59
CA LYS A 224 -71.30 7.70 -17.87
C LYS A 224 -71.64 6.70 -18.98
N GLU A 225 -71.83 7.17 -20.20
CA GLU A 225 -72.11 6.29 -21.35
C GLU A 225 -70.93 5.32 -21.58
N GLY A 226 -71.22 4.02 -21.64
CA GLY A 226 -70.20 2.98 -21.83
C GLY A 226 -69.41 2.59 -20.57
N SER A 227 -69.70 3.16 -19.38
CA SER A 227 -69.06 2.79 -18.11
C SER A 227 -70.04 2.07 -17.17
N GLU A 228 -69.57 1.02 -16.50
CA GLU A 228 -70.34 0.33 -15.45
C GLU A 228 -70.23 1.02 -14.08
N LYS A 229 -69.39 2.05 -13.96
CA LYS A 229 -69.13 2.77 -12.71
C LYS A 229 -70.31 3.64 -12.29
N LYS A 230 -70.47 3.79 -10.96
CA LYS A 230 -71.49 4.63 -10.33
C LYS A 230 -70.84 5.86 -9.73
N TYR A 231 -71.45 7.02 -9.94
CA TYR A 231 -70.95 8.30 -9.47
C TYR A 231 -71.97 9.00 -8.58
N ALA A 232 -71.47 9.75 -7.60
CA ALA A 232 -72.23 10.67 -6.77
C ALA A 232 -71.73 12.09 -7.04
N VAL A 233 -72.63 13.08 -6.94
CA VAL A 233 -72.27 14.49 -7.08
C VAL A 233 -72.71 15.23 -5.82
N SER A 234 -71.79 16.00 -5.24
CA SER A 234 -72.09 16.95 -4.17
C SER A 234 -71.79 18.37 -4.64
N THR A 235 -72.49 19.34 -4.07
CA THR A 235 -72.29 20.77 -4.37
C THR A 235 -71.96 21.50 -3.08
N GLY A 236 -71.14 22.53 -3.17
CA GLY A 236 -70.70 23.27 -2.01
C GLY A 236 -69.87 24.50 -2.38
N THR A 237 -68.98 24.88 -1.48
CA THR A 237 -68.15 26.07 -1.64
C THR A 237 -66.69 25.69 -1.42
N LEU A 238 -65.83 25.98 -2.39
CA LEU A 238 -64.37 25.82 -2.30
C LEU A 238 -63.72 27.20 -2.40
N ASN A 239 -62.91 27.59 -1.41
CA ASN A 239 -62.29 28.93 -1.33
C ASN A 239 -63.31 30.07 -1.57
N ASP A 240 -64.44 30.01 -0.88
CA ASP A 240 -65.56 30.97 -0.95
C ASP A 240 -66.20 31.13 -2.35
N LYS A 241 -65.96 30.18 -3.26
CA LYS A 241 -66.62 30.11 -4.58
C LYS A 241 -67.46 28.85 -4.69
N GLU A 242 -68.59 28.97 -5.38
CA GLU A 242 -69.43 27.83 -5.73
C GLU A 242 -68.60 26.77 -6.44
N ALA A 243 -68.77 25.52 -6.05
CA ALA A 243 -68.09 24.37 -6.62
C ALA A 243 -68.96 23.12 -6.53
N TYR A 244 -68.66 22.15 -7.40
CA TYR A 244 -69.21 20.80 -7.30
C TYR A 244 -68.09 19.76 -7.30
N PHE A 245 -68.42 18.62 -6.72
CA PHE A 245 -67.51 17.51 -6.50
C PHE A 245 -68.13 16.25 -7.08
N ILE A 246 -67.40 15.60 -7.99
CA ILE A 246 -67.80 14.30 -8.54
C ILE A 246 -67.00 13.24 -7.80
N SER A 247 -67.70 12.24 -7.28
CA SER A 247 -67.12 11.11 -6.55
C SER A 247 -67.52 9.79 -7.19
N GLU A 248 -66.62 8.82 -7.18
CA GLU A 248 -66.94 7.42 -7.53
C GLU A 248 -67.50 6.72 -6.29
N ILE A 249 -68.59 5.96 -6.45
CA ILE A 249 -69.15 5.11 -5.40
C ILE A 249 -68.45 3.76 -5.46
N LEU A 250 -67.79 3.37 -4.38
CA LEU A 250 -66.95 2.19 -4.30
C LEU A 250 -67.51 1.20 -3.28
N GLU A 251 -67.58 -0.07 -3.70
CA GLU A 251 -67.96 -1.21 -2.87
C GLU A 251 -66.73 -2.08 -2.59
N CYS A 252 -66.51 -2.41 -1.33
CA CYS A 252 -65.44 -3.29 -0.89
C CYS A 252 -65.97 -4.42 -0.01
N ASP A 253 -65.80 -5.65 -0.50
CA ASP A 253 -66.11 -6.86 0.26
C ASP A 253 -65.17 -7.00 1.46
N GLY A 254 -65.74 -7.16 2.65
CA GLY A 254 -65.00 -7.36 3.90
C GLY A 254 -64.56 -6.07 4.63
N LEU A 255 -64.93 -4.90 4.11
CA LEU A 255 -64.81 -3.64 4.84
C LEU A 255 -66.17 -3.27 5.44
N GLU A 256 -66.26 -3.17 6.77
CA GLU A 256 -67.51 -2.81 7.47
C GLU A 256 -68.06 -1.44 7.03
N THR A 257 -67.16 -0.52 6.65
CA THR A 257 -67.46 0.83 6.15
C THR A 257 -67.57 0.87 4.62
N SER A 258 -68.35 -0.05 4.05
CA SER A 258 -68.66 -0.17 2.61
C SER A 258 -70.19 -0.11 2.38
N PRO A 259 -70.69 0.48 1.27
CA PRO A 259 -69.98 1.29 0.27
C PRO A 259 -69.56 2.66 0.80
N PHE A 260 -68.60 3.29 0.13
CA PHE A 260 -68.12 4.64 0.43
C PHE A 260 -67.88 5.44 -0.85
N ILE A 261 -67.79 6.76 -0.76
CA ILE A 261 -67.46 7.61 -1.92
C ILE A 261 -66.01 8.09 -1.88
N TYR A 262 -65.41 8.21 -3.06
CA TYR A 262 -64.08 8.80 -3.23
C TYR A 262 -64.14 9.93 -4.25
N GLU A 263 -63.74 11.14 -3.84
CA GLU A 263 -63.75 12.31 -4.72
C GLU A 263 -62.73 12.16 -5.84
N ILE A 264 -63.19 12.32 -7.08
CA ILE A 264 -62.37 12.21 -8.29
C ILE A 264 -62.24 13.54 -9.04
N LYS A 265 -63.12 14.50 -8.77
CA LYS A 265 -63.07 15.80 -9.45
C LYS A 265 -63.68 16.88 -8.59
N SER A 266 -62.97 18.00 -8.48
CA SER A 266 -63.40 19.26 -7.87
C SER A 266 -63.47 20.33 -8.96
N VAL A 267 -64.60 21.00 -9.14
CA VAL A 267 -64.77 22.03 -10.19
C VAL A 267 -65.44 23.27 -9.64
N TYR A 268 -64.90 24.44 -9.98
CA TYR A 268 -65.55 25.73 -9.67
C TYR A 268 -66.75 25.97 -10.60
N GLY A 269 -67.86 26.43 -10.02
CA GLY A 269 -69.11 26.77 -10.69
C GLY A 269 -70.26 25.82 -10.35
N ALA A 270 -71.40 26.04 -11.01
CA ALA A 270 -72.58 25.20 -10.88
C ALA A 270 -72.43 23.87 -11.64
N PHE A 271 -73.00 22.80 -11.09
CA PHE A 271 -72.97 21.47 -11.71
C PHE A 271 -73.87 21.39 -12.95
N ASP A 272 -73.36 20.73 -13.99
CA ASP A 272 -74.05 20.49 -15.26
C ASP A 272 -73.73 19.07 -15.75
N ALA A 273 -74.68 18.15 -15.54
CA ALA A 273 -74.46 16.73 -15.78
C ALA A 273 -74.11 16.42 -17.24
N ALA A 274 -74.72 17.13 -18.21
CA ALA A 274 -74.46 16.92 -19.62
C ALA A 274 -73.03 17.32 -20.03
N LYS A 275 -72.50 18.41 -19.46
CA LYS A 275 -71.10 18.83 -19.68
C LYS A 275 -70.09 17.83 -19.12
N GLU A 276 -70.47 17.15 -18.04
CA GLU A 276 -69.65 16.16 -17.37
C GLU A 276 -69.83 14.73 -17.95
N GLY A 277 -70.67 14.59 -18.99
CA GLY A 277 -70.97 13.30 -19.60
C GLY A 277 -71.72 12.34 -18.66
N LEU A 278 -72.39 12.87 -17.64
CA LEU A 278 -73.12 12.13 -16.62
C LEU A 278 -74.62 12.13 -16.92
N THR A 279 -75.23 10.96 -16.80
CA THR A 279 -76.68 10.78 -16.83
C THR A 279 -77.14 10.34 -15.44
N GLU A 280 -78.05 11.11 -14.83
CA GLU A 280 -78.69 10.72 -13.57
C GLU A 280 -79.57 9.49 -13.77
N THR A 281 -79.54 8.56 -12.82
CA THR A 281 -80.36 7.35 -12.82
C THR A 281 -81.47 7.45 -11.79
N ALA A 282 -82.45 6.54 -11.83
CA ALA A 282 -83.45 6.41 -10.77
C ALA A 282 -82.91 5.77 -9.48
N GLU A 283 -81.64 5.36 -9.44
CA GLU A 283 -81.01 4.72 -8.29
C GLU A 283 -80.52 5.77 -7.27
N THR A 284 -80.57 5.43 -5.99
CA THR A 284 -79.88 6.16 -4.91
C THR A 284 -78.91 5.21 -4.20
N ALA A 285 -77.87 5.75 -3.59
CA ALA A 285 -76.87 4.98 -2.83
C ALA A 285 -76.63 5.58 -1.45
N GLU A 286 -76.65 4.75 -0.41
CA GLU A 286 -76.28 5.12 0.96
C GLU A 286 -74.83 4.71 1.22
N VAL A 287 -73.94 5.70 1.35
CA VAL A 287 -72.48 5.51 1.33
C VAL A 287 -71.83 6.28 2.47
N TYR A 288 -70.66 5.83 2.94
CA TYR A 288 -69.85 6.59 3.88
C TYR A 288 -69.01 7.66 3.17
N ASP A 289 -68.98 8.87 3.73
CA ASP A 289 -67.98 9.89 3.40
C ASP A 289 -66.62 9.53 4.02
N VAL A 290 -65.52 9.97 3.40
CA VAL A 290 -64.15 9.55 3.75
C VAL A 290 -63.19 10.72 3.90
N TRP A 291 -62.16 10.57 4.74
CA TRP A 291 -61.03 11.50 4.80
C TRP A 291 -59.72 10.82 4.38
N GLN A 292 -59.09 11.41 3.38
CA GLN A 292 -57.83 10.96 2.82
C GLN A 292 -56.65 11.64 3.50
N ARG A 293 -55.56 10.88 3.66
CA ARG A 293 -54.23 11.44 3.84
C ARG A 293 -53.45 11.35 2.54
N GLY A 294 -52.65 12.39 2.27
CA GLY A 294 -51.67 12.38 1.19
C GLY A 294 -50.65 11.24 1.35
N PRO A 295 -49.71 11.11 0.41
CA PRO A 295 -48.78 9.99 0.34
C PRO A 295 -48.11 9.67 1.69
N GLN A 296 -48.31 8.44 2.18
CA GLN A 296 -47.72 7.91 3.41
C GLN A 296 -46.71 6.82 3.06
N SER A 297 -45.58 6.77 3.78
CA SER A 297 -44.58 5.72 3.59
C SER A 297 -45.17 4.35 3.89
N LEU A 298 -45.00 3.41 2.96
CA LEU A 298 -45.46 2.04 3.07
C LEU A 298 -44.45 1.21 3.87
N TYR A 299 -44.93 0.38 4.78
CA TYR A 299 -44.12 -0.52 5.60
C TYR A 299 -44.56 -1.96 5.43
N LYS A 300 -43.64 -2.89 5.65
CA LYS A 300 -43.89 -4.33 5.67
C LYS A 300 -43.42 -4.91 6.99
N GLU A 301 -44.29 -5.69 7.63
CA GLU A 301 -43.95 -6.42 8.85
C GLU A 301 -43.04 -7.60 8.53
N ARG A 302 -41.85 -7.69 9.14
CA ARG A 302 -40.88 -8.78 8.85
C ARG A 302 -41.44 -10.17 9.10
N ALA A 303 -42.22 -10.33 10.16
CA ALA A 303 -42.72 -11.63 10.60
C ALA A 303 -43.81 -12.20 9.66
N THR A 304 -44.71 -11.35 9.16
CA THR A 304 -45.90 -11.78 8.41
C THR A 304 -45.88 -11.39 6.95
N GLY A 305 -45.03 -10.43 6.57
CA GLY A 305 -45.00 -9.83 5.24
C GLY A 305 -46.20 -8.93 4.92
N LYS A 306 -47.07 -8.63 5.89
CA LYS A 306 -48.24 -7.78 5.66
C LYS A 306 -47.84 -6.31 5.54
N SER A 307 -48.49 -5.62 4.62
CA SER A 307 -48.32 -4.18 4.37
C SER A 307 -49.10 -3.34 5.38
N CYS A 308 -48.50 -2.24 5.81
CA CYS A 308 -49.10 -1.26 6.72
C CYS A 308 -48.55 0.15 6.46
N ILE A 309 -49.15 1.16 7.08
CA ILE A 309 -48.56 2.50 7.18
C ILE A 309 -48.48 2.92 8.65
N PHE A 310 -47.65 3.93 8.91
CA PHE A 310 -47.59 4.63 10.18
C PHE A 310 -47.92 6.11 9.98
N ALA A 311 -49.12 6.53 10.39
CA ALA A 311 -49.54 7.91 10.24
C ALA A 311 -49.10 8.74 11.46
N ALA A 312 -48.43 9.86 11.20
CA ALA A 312 -48.07 10.81 12.24
C ALA A 312 -49.30 11.55 12.78
N THR A 313 -49.40 11.59 14.10
CA THR A 313 -50.45 12.28 14.87
C THR A 313 -49.83 13.04 16.03
N SER A 314 -50.52 14.05 16.55
CA SER A 314 -50.08 14.78 17.74
C SER A 314 -50.86 14.30 18.95
N GLU A 315 -50.15 13.80 19.95
CA GLU A 315 -50.70 13.44 21.26
C GLU A 315 -49.94 14.22 22.34
N ASN A 316 -50.65 15.06 23.11
CA ASN A 316 -50.07 15.91 24.17
C ASN A 316 -48.87 16.78 23.70
N GLY A 317 -48.92 17.29 22.46
CA GLY A 317 -47.87 18.16 21.91
C GLY A 317 -46.61 17.42 21.44
N LYS A 318 -46.61 16.07 21.44
CA LYS A 318 -45.55 15.24 20.85
C LYS A 318 -46.08 14.52 19.62
N THR A 319 -45.22 14.34 18.62
CA THR A 319 -45.53 13.52 17.45
C THR A 319 -45.44 12.05 17.84
N VAL A 320 -46.49 11.29 17.54
CA VAL A 320 -46.53 9.84 17.67
C VAL A 320 -47.05 9.22 16.38
N TYR A 321 -46.65 7.98 16.12
CA TYR A 321 -46.96 7.25 14.91
C TYR A 321 -47.93 6.12 15.21
N GLN A 322 -49.10 6.14 14.57
CA GLN A 322 -50.16 5.13 14.74
C GLN A 322 -50.17 4.17 13.54
N LYS A 323 -50.23 2.87 13.80
CA LYS A 323 -50.25 1.83 12.76
C LYS A 323 -51.63 1.67 12.12
N TYR A 324 -51.67 1.53 10.80
CA TYR A 324 -52.88 1.16 10.05
C TYR A 324 -52.60 -0.06 9.16
N TYR A 325 -53.48 -1.05 9.21
CA TYR A 325 -53.52 -2.14 8.23
C TYR A 325 -54.18 -1.65 6.94
N LEU A 326 -53.67 -2.09 5.80
CA LEU A 326 -54.19 -1.68 4.50
C LEU A 326 -55.13 -2.74 3.91
N SER A 327 -56.25 -2.29 3.35
CA SER A 327 -57.10 -3.08 2.46
C SER A 327 -56.42 -3.34 1.10
N THR A 328 -57.10 -4.08 0.23
CA THR A 328 -56.77 -4.12 -1.20
C THR A 328 -56.76 -2.70 -1.79
N PRO A 329 -55.76 -2.33 -2.63
CA PRO A 329 -55.73 -1.04 -3.30
C PRO A 329 -56.94 -0.87 -4.23
N PHE A 330 -57.51 0.33 -4.24
CA PHE A 330 -58.53 0.77 -5.18
C PHE A 330 -57.86 1.61 -6.26
N GLU A 331 -58.19 1.33 -7.53
CA GLU A 331 -57.73 2.09 -8.69
C GLU A 331 -58.86 3.00 -9.16
N VAL A 332 -58.59 4.30 -9.18
CA VAL A 332 -59.58 5.30 -9.59
C VAL A 332 -59.04 6.10 -10.77
N MET A 333 -59.86 6.16 -11.82
CA MET A 333 -59.54 6.74 -13.12
C MET A 333 -60.19 8.12 -13.20
N TYR A 334 -59.41 9.18 -13.40
CA TYR A 334 -59.97 10.53 -13.54
C TYR A 334 -60.47 10.78 -14.99
N ASP A 335 -60.04 9.96 -15.96
CA ASP A 335 -60.50 9.90 -17.35
C ASP A 335 -60.52 8.43 -17.83
N ASP A 336 -61.29 8.09 -18.86
CA ASP A 336 -61.61 6.72 -19.29
C ASP A 336 -60.41 5.92 -19.85
N ASN A 337 -59.20 6.49 -19.87
CA ASN A 337 -58.05 5.88 -20.54
C ASN A 337 -56.71 5.85 -19.77
N GLU A 338 -56.55 6.47 -18.58
CA GLU A 338 -55.33 6.29 -17.76
C GLU A 338 -55.59 6.38 -16.23
N PRO A 339 -55.00 5.49 -15.40
CA PRO A 339 -55.11 5.57 -13.95
C PRO A 339 -54.32 6.76 -13.40
N SER A 340 -55.01 7.65 -12.69
CA SER A 340 -54.43 8.87 -12.13
C SER A 340 -54.15 8.78 -10.63
N SER A 341 -54.75 7.82 -9.89
CA SER A 341 -54.41 7.57 -8.48
C SER A 341 -54.80 6.16 -8.00
N SER A 342 -54.02 5.61 -7.07
CA SER A 342 -54.38 4.43 -6.28
C SER A 342 -54.32 4.72 -4.78
N PHE A 343 -55.24 4.15 -4.01
CA PHE A 343 -55.28 4.31 -2.57
C PHE A 343 -55.75 3.05 -1.85
N CYS A 344 -55.53 2.97 -0.54
CA CYS A 344 -56.02 1.90 0.32
C CYS A 344 -56.97 2.45 1.39
N ALA A 345 -57.92 1.64 1.86
CA ALA A 345 -58.59 1.89 3.12
C ALA A 345 -57.68 1.40 4.28
N GLY A 346 -57.48 2.26 5.27
CA GLY A 346 -56.64 1.99 6.44
C GLY A 346 -57.48 1.64 7.67
N ILE A 347 -57.26 0.46 8.24
CA ILE A 347 -57.88 0.05 9.51
C ILE A 347 -56.88 0.31 10.64
N LYS A 348 -57.22 1.25 11.54
CA LYS A 348 -56.37 1.62 12.67
C LYS A 348 -56.16 0.45 13.62
N ASP A 349 -54.91 0.14 13.92
CA ASP A 349 -54.55 -0.78 15.00
C ASP A 349 -54.60 -0.04 16.34
N LYS A 350 -55.58 -0.40 17.18
CA LYS A 350 -55.84 0.30 18.44
C LYS A 350 -54.72 0.14 19.49
N GLY A 351 -53.76 -0.78 19.29
CA GLY A 351 -52.70 -1.09 20.26
C GLY A 351 -51.28 -0.68 19.85
N ALA A 352 -51.06 -0.15 18.64
CA ALA A 352 -49.73 0.04 18.07
C ALA A 352 -49.40 1.53 17.84
N THR A 353 -48.71 2.14 18.82
CA THR A 353 -48.24 3.53 18.81
C THR A 353 -46.74 3.61 19.09
N TYR A 354 -46.03 4.45 18.35
CA TYR A 354 -44.57 4.60 18.43
C TYR A 354 -44.14 6.07 18.57
N ALA A 355 -43.07 6.34 19.31
CA ALA A 355 -42.60 7.71 19.52
C ALA A 355 -41.79 8.26 18.34
N ASN A 356 -41.16 7.39 17.55
CA ASN A 356 -40.36 7.77 16.39
C ASN A 356 -40.17 6.59 15.41
N LEU A 357 -39.64 6.91 14.22
CA LEU A 357 -39.36 5.92 13.17
C LEU A 357 -38.31 4.87 13.57
N GLY A 358 -37.41 5.18 14.50
CA GLY A 358 -36.40 4.24 15.01
C GLY A 358 -37.02 3.09 15.83
N GLU A 359 -38.04 3.38 16.63
CA GLU A 359 -38.78 2.35 17.38
C GLU A 359 -39.58 1.43 16.45
N ILE A 360 -40.13 1.97 15.36
CA ILE A 360 -40.83 1.18 14.33
C ILE A 360 -39.89 0.14 13.72
N ASN A 361 -38.66 0.52 13.38
CA ASN A 361 -37.67 -0.41 12.83
C ASN A 361 -37.27 -1.50 13.86
N GLN A 362 -37.01 -1.10 15.11
CA GLN A 362 -36.68 -2.05 16.18
C GLN A 362 -37.81 -3.05 16.46
N ALA A 363 -39.07 -2.63 16.27
CA ALA A 363 -40.25 -3.48 16.38
C ALA A 363 -40.47 -4.44 15.20
N GLY A 364 -39.58 -4.45 14.20
CA GLY A 364 -39.58 -5.42 13.11
C GLY A 364 -40.37 -5.02 11.87
N TYR A 365 -40.50 -3.71 11.61
CA TYR A 365 -41.11 -3.19 10.39
C TYR A 365 -40.04 -2.54 9.50
N ASP A 366 -40.07 -2.88 8.23
CA ASP A 366 -39.17 -2.29 7.24
C ASP A 366 -39.96 -1.40 6.29
N VAL A 367 -39.42 -0.22 5.99
CA VAL A 367 -40.00 0.65 4.96
C VAL A 367 -39.89 -0.06 3.61
N VAL A 368 -40.96 -0.02 2.83
CA VAL A 368 -40.98 -0.57 1.47
C VAL A 368 -40.41 0.49 0.56
N GLU A 369 -39.28 0.18 -0.06
CA GLU A 369 -38.63 1.06 -1.03
C GLU A 369 -38.98 0.61 -2.45
N SER A 370 -39.29 1.58 -3.32
CA SER A 370 -39.16 1.38 -4.75
C SER A 370 -37.70 1.60 -5.13
N ARG A 371 -37.21 0.73 -6.01
CA ARG A 371 -35.84 0.79 -6.50
C ARG A 371 -35.87 1.13 -7.97
N THR A 372 -35.37 2.31 -8.32
CA THR A 372 -35.15 2.69 -9.71
C THR A 372 -33.70 2.42 -10.05
N LYS A 373 -33.45 1.52 -11.02
CA LYS A 373 -32.10 1.18 -11.45
C LYS A 373 -31.39 2.44 -11.96
N ILE A 374 -30.16 2.64 -11.49
CA ILE A 374 -29.27 3.70 -11.97
C ILE A 374 -28.39 3.10 -13.05
N GLU A 375 -28.69 3.41 -14.31
CA GLU A 375 -27.90 2.90 -15.45
C GLU A 375 -26.44 3.31 -15.34
N GLY A 376 -25.53 2.33 -15.51
CA GLY A 376 -24.08 2.53 -15.40
C GLY A 376 -23.53 2.62 -13.97
N CYS A 377 -24.36 2.41 -12.94
CA CYS A 377 -23.92 2.42 -11.54
C CYS A 377 -24.14 1.03 -10.88
N TYR A 378 -23.23 0.64 -9.99
CA TYR A 378 -23.20 -0.68 -9.36
C TYR A 378 -22.92 -0.57 -7.86
N THR A 379 -23.65 -1.32 -7.04
CA THR A 379 -23.38 -1.49 -5.62
C THR A 379 -22.38 -2.62 -5.41
N LEU A 380 -21.28 -2.33 -4.71
CA LEU A 380 -20.23 -3.31 -4.44
C LEU A 380 -20.33 -3.76 -2.99
N PHE A 381 -20.62 -5.04 -2.79
CA PHE A 381 -20.63 -5.70 -1.49
C PHE A 381 -19.43 -6.62 -1.36
N VAL A 382 -18.84 -6.62 -0.17
CA VAL A 382 -17.69 -7.44 0.17
C VAL A 382 -18.14 -8.26 1.39
N ASP A 383 -18.73 -9.43 1.12
CA ASP A 383 -19.38 -10.24 2.15
C ASP A 383 -18.42 -11.22 2.84
N GLY A 384 -18.04 -10.92 4.07
CA GLY A 384 -17.09 -11.72 4.83
C GLY A 384 -16.69 -11.07 6.16
N THR A 385 -16.38 -11.89 7.18
CA THR A 385 -16.06 -11.39 8.53
C THR A 385 -14.65 -10.80 8.64
N PHE A 386 -13.80 -10.96 7.62
CA PHE A 386 -12.42 -10.44 7.57
C PHE A 386 -11.89 -10.32 6.13
N TYR A 387 -11.10 -9.28 5.84
CA TYR A 387 -10.33 -9.16 4.59
C TYR A 387 -8.94 -8.59 4.82
N THR A 388 -7.99 -9.03 4.01
CA THR A 388 -6.66 -8.41 3.90
C THR A 388 -6.48 -7.87 2.49
N LEU A 389 -6.37 -6.55 2.35
CA LEU A 389 -5.96 -5.92 1.10
C LEU A 389 -4.43 -5.85 1.10
N GLN A 390 -3.82 -6.57 0.16
CA GLN A 390 -2.38 -6.55 -0.10
C GLN A 390 -2.19 -5.98 -1.50
N SER A 391 -1.16 -5.16 -1.71
CA SER A 391 -0.78 -4.72 -3.05
C SER A 391 -0.15 -5.88 -3.84
N GLU A 392 -0.56 -6.09 -5.09
CA GLU A 392 0.34 -6.68 -6.09
C GLU A 392 1.15 -5.58 -6.78
N GLU A 393 2.41 -5.88 -7.11
CA GLU A 393 3.44 -4.92 -7.49
C GLU A 393 3.00 -3.83 -8.49
N LYS A 394 3.31 -2.57 -8.17
CA LYS A 394 3.42 -1.48 -9.15
C LYS A 394 4.75 -0.74 -8.98
N THR A 395 5.39 -0.50 -10.11
CA THR A 395 6.79 -0.12 -10.32
C THR A 395 7.14 1.26 -9.75
N CYS A 396 8.16 1.32 -8.86
CA CYS A 396 8.92 2.55 -8.62
C CYS A 396 9.69 2.89 -9.91
N ASN A 397 9.65 4.14 -10.40
CA ASN A 397 10.42 4.58 -11.57
C ASN A 397 11.94 4.63 -11.33
N HIS A 398 12.38 4.34 -10.11
CA HIS A 398 13.77 4.12 -9.70
C HIS A 398 14.72 5.30 -10.00
N LEU A 399 14.18 6.53 -10.04
CA LEU A 399 14.89 7.73 -10.47
C LEU A 399 15.98 8.16 -9.48
N PHE A 400 15.67 8.14 -8.18
CA PHE A 400 16.62 8.50 -7.14
C PHE A 400 17.13 7.26 -6.44
N THR A 401 18.44 7.21 -6.22
CA THR A 401 19.07 6.01 -5.68
C THR A 401 20.04 6.29 -4.56
N THR A 402 20.07 5.37 -3.59
CA THR A 402 21.06 5.29 -2.53
C THR A 402 21.96 4.07 -2.75
N GLN A 403 23.16 4.09 -2.16
CA GLN A 403 24.13 3.00 -2.27
C GLN A 403 24.37 2.37 -0.90
N GLU A 404 24.28 1.05 -0.84
CA GLU A 404 24.53 0.28 0.37
C GLU A 404 25.41 -0.93 0.06
N VAL A 405 26.46 -1.14 0.85
CA VAL A 405 27.33 -2.31 0.70
C VAL A 405 26.67 -3.51 1.38
N GLN A 406 26.07 -4.40 0.59
CA GLN A 406 25.54 -5.67 1.10
C GLN A 406 26.66 -6.66 1.43
N LYS A 407 27.70 -6.71 0.57
CA LYS A 407 28.82 -7.61 0.76
C LYS A 407 30.12 -6.92 0.36
N LYS A 408 31.11 -6.94 1.25
CA LYS A 408 32.44 -6.43 0.95
C LYS A 408 33.19 -7.39 0.03
N ALA A 409 33.94 -6.85 -0.94
CA ALA A 409 34.79 -7.65 -1.81
C ALA A 409 36.07 -8.09 -1.10
N GLY A 410 36.50 -9.32 -1.38
CA GLY A 410 37.72 -9.93 -0.86
C GLY A 410 38.73 -10.27 -1.96
N PHE A 411 39.67 -11.15 -1.69
CA PHE A 411 40.64 -11.64 -2.69
C PHE A 411 40.08 -12.73 -3.59
N ASP A 412 39.21 -13.56 -3.04
CA ASP A 412 38.68 -14.74 -3.72
C ASP A 412 37.23 -14.52 -4.18
N THR A 413 36.54 -13.54 -3.59
CA THR A 413 35.11 -13.29 -3.79
C THR A 413 34.84 -11.83 -4.15
N ASP A 414 33.97 -11.64 -5.14
CA ASP A 414 33.42 -10.33 -5.45
C ASP A 414 32.50 -9.87 -4.32
N GLY A 415 32.42 -8.56 -4.16
CA GLY A 415 31.46 -7.89 -3.29
C GLY A 415 30.20 -7.48 -4.04
N VAL A 416 29.21 -6.99 -3.30
CA VAL A 416 27.94 -6.54 -3.85
C VAL A 416 27.60 -5.18 -3.27
N LEU A 417 27.48 -4.20 -4.15
CA LEU A 417 26.92 -2.88 -3.86
C LEU A 417 25.48 -2.86 -4.37
N LEU A 418 24.54 -2.57 -3.47
CA LEU A 418 23.14 -2.37 -3.83
C LEU A 418 22.94 -0.91 -4.19
N LYS A 419 22.31 -0.68 -5.34
CA LYS A 419 21.68 0.59 -5.66
C LYS A 419 20.20 0.42 -5.34
N LYS A 420 19.69 1.17 -4.37
CA LYS A 420 18.29 1.08 -3.92
C LYS A 420 17.54 2.33 -4.37
N CYS A 421 16.28 2.21 -4.80
CA CYS A 421 15.36 3.32 -5.00
C CYS A 421 15.31 4.02 -3.64
N ARG A 422 15.71 5.27 -3.58
CA ARG A 422 15.67 6.05 -2.33
C ARG A 422 14.26 6.05 -1.76
N ASP A 423 13.28 6.07 -2.67
CA ASP A 423 11.89 6.37 -2.37
C ASP A 423 11.08 5.13 -1.97
N CYS A 424 11.39 3.94 -2.50
CA CYS A 424 10.70 2.69 -2.15
C CYS A 424 11.62 1.55 -1.68
N GLY A 425 12.92 1.81 -1.54
CA GLY A 425 13.90 0.80 -1.10
C GLY A 425 14.22 -0.32 -2.11
N VAL A 426 13.45 -0.46 -3.21
CA VAL A 426 13.66 -1.50 -4.23
C VAL A 426 15.08 -1.45 -4.77
N ILE A 427 15.73 -2.61 -4.82
CA ILE A 427 17.08 -2.74 -5.37
C ILE A 427 16.99 -2.60 -6.90
N THR A 428 17.40 -1.44 -7.40
CA THR A 428 17.36 -1.09 -8.84
C THR A 428 18.52 -1.74 -9.60
N SER A 429 19.63 -2.02 -8.91
CA SER A 429 20.75 -2.75 -9.50
C SER A 429 21.65 -3.35 -8.43
N ARG A 430 22.22 -4.52 -8.74
CA ARG A 430 23.30 -5.13 -7.98
C ARG A 430 24.60 -4.92 -8.76
N ILE A 431 25.45 -4.06 -8.25
CA ILE A 431 26.74 -3.76 -8.87
C ILE A 431 27.78 -4.66 -8.21
N SER A 432 28.46 -5.46 -9.02
CA SER A 432 29.59 -6.26 -8.54
C SER A 432 30.73 -5.32 -8.17
N ILE A 433 31.23 -5.45 -6.93
CA ILE A 433 32.49 -4.86 -6.52
C ILE A 433 33.56 -5.89 -6.87
N PRO A 434 34.41 -5.66 -7.89
CA PRO A 434 35.30 -6.71 -8.38
C PRO A 434 36.30 -7.09 -7.30
N LYS A 435 36.52 -8.40 -7.12
CA LYS A 435 37.47 -8.94 -6.16
C LYS A 435 38.88 -8.45 -6.45
N VAL A 436 39.68 -8.42 -5.40
CA VAL A 436 41.09 -8.05 -5.50
C VAL A 436 41.89 -9.25 -6.01
N SER A 437 42.18 -9.30 -7.32
CA SER A 437 42.81 -10.47 -7.94
C SER A 437 44.30 -10.31 -8.19
N ASN A 438 44.74 -9.14 -8.67
CA ASN A 438 46.11 -8.95 -9.14
C ASN A 438 46.90 -8.12 -8.13
N VAL A 439 47.34 -8.83 -7.10
CA VAL A 439 48.17 -8.31 -6.02
C VAL A 439 49.59 -8.79 -6.22
N SER A 440 50.51 -7.87 -6.50
CA SER A 440 51.89 -8.22 -6.80
C SER A 440 52.89 -7.20 -6.26
N LEU A 441 54.12 -7.68 -6.08
CA LEU A 441 55.27 -6.83 -5.79
C LEU A 441 56.03 -6.60 -7.10
N LEU A 442 56.35 -5.35 -7.42
CA LEU A 442 57.17 -5.04 -8.62
C LEU A 442 58.55 -5.71 -8.56
N GLN A 443 59.07 -5.95 -7.35
CA GLN A 443 60.30 -6.67 -7.13
C GLN A 443 60.18 -7.62 -5.94
N THR A 444 60.35 -8.92 -6.20
CA THR A 444 60.25 -9.99 -5.19
C THR A 444 61.62 -10.50 -4.73
N VAL A 445 62.71 -10.11 -5.39
CA VAL A 445 64.07 -10.57 -5.08
C VAL A 445 65.02 -9.40 -5.02
N PHE A 446 65.68 -9.25 -3.87
CA PHE A 446 66.74 -8.28 -3.63
C PHE A 446 68.04 -9.00 -3.33
N THR A 447 69.17 -8.31 -3.50
CA THR A 447 70.47 -8.77 -2.99
C THR A 447 70.76 -8.00 -1.71
N TYR A 448 71.30 -8.70 -0.72
CA TYR A 448 71.73 -8.09 0.53
C TYR A 448 72.80 -7.00 0.30
N ASP A 449 72.53 -5.81 0.82
CA ASP A 449 73.41 -4.63 0.79
C ASP A 449 73.41 -3.84 2.12
N GLY A 450 72.75 -4.35 3.16
CA GLY A 450 72.64 -3.71 4.47
C GLY A 450 71.50 -2.69 4.62
N LYS A 451 70.75 -2.37 3.56
CA LYS A 451 69.64 -1.39 3.60
C LYS A 451 68.27 -2.08 3.65
N ALA A 452 67.30 -1.44 4.31
CA ALA A 452 65.91 -1.93 4.35
C ALA A 452 65.28 -1.94 2.95
N LYS A 453 64.47 -2.97 2.66
CA LYS A 453 63.79 -3.13 1.36
C LYS A 453 62.30 -2.89 1.50
N THR A 454 61.77 -1.93 0.73
CA THR A 454 60.33 -1.59 0.70
C THR A 454 59.84 -1.73 -0.75
N PRO A 455 59.60 -2.95 -1.24
CA PRO A 455 59.09 -3.14 -2.60
C PRO A 455 57.73 -2.47 -2.77
N LYS A 456 57.53 -1.78 -3.90
CA LYS A 456 56.25 -1.21 -4.29
C LYS A 456 55.25 -2.35 -4.54
N VAL A 457 54.10 -2.25 -3.90
CA VAL A 457 52.96 -3.16 -4.09
C VAL A 457 52.04 -2.55 -5.13
N THR A 458 51.60 -3.37 -6.08
CA THR A 458 50.51 -3.05 -6.99
C THR A 458 49.32 -3.91 -6.60
N VAL A 459 48.19 -3.25 -6.35
CA VAL A 459 46.92 -3.90 -6.01
C VAL A 459 45.92 -3.51 -7.08
N LYS A 460 45.42 -4.50 -7.81
CA LYS A 460 44.35 -4.31 -8.78
C LYS A 460 43.18 -5.23 -8.47
N ASP A 461 42.01 -4.80 -8.86
CA ASP A 461 40.85 -5.66 -8.89
C ASP A 461 40.86 -6.60 -10.12
N SER A 462 39.85 -7.45 -10.22
CA SER A 462 39.68 -8.41 -11.31
C SER A 462 39.42 -7.80 -12.67
N THR A 463 39.06 -6.51 -12.75
CA THR A 463 38.94 -5.76 -14.00
C THR A 463 40.26 -5.17 -14.46
N GLY A 464 41.28 -5.17 -13.59
CA GLY A 464 42.60 -4.60 -13.84
C GLY A 464 42.74 -3.14 -13.38
N GLN A 465 41.70 -2.57 -12.77
CA GLN A 465 41.72 -1.24 -12.19
C GLN A 465 42.67 -1.21 -10.98
N VAL A 466 43.53 -0.19 -10.93
CA VAL A 466 44.45 0.01 -9.80
C VAL A 466 43.67 0.57 -8.62
N LEU A 467 43.78 -0.10 -7.48
CA LEU A 467 43.13 0.33 -6.25
C LEU A 467 43.98 1.39 -5.53
N PRO A 468 43.36 2.44 -4.97
CA PRO A 468 44.06 3.50 -4.24
C PRO A 468 44.50 3.05 -2.83
N LEU A 469 45.77 3.32 -2.52
CA LEU A 469 46.34 3.11 -1.18
C LEU A 469 45.74 4.11 -0.18
N GLY A 470 45.43 3.65 1.03
CA GLY A 470 44.90 4.47 2.12
C GLY A 470 43.37 4.48 2.18
N SER A 471 42.67 4.55 1.04
CA SER A 471 41.21 4.49 1.01
C SER A 471 40.68 3.05 0.86
N THR A 472 41.34 2.22 0.07
CA THR A 472 40.86 0.85 -0.25
C THR A 472 41.70 -0.26 0.39
N TYR A 473 42.96 0.02 0.72
CA TYR A 473 43.79 -0.91 1.47
C TYR A 473 44.92 -0.19 2.18
N MET A 474 45.48 -0.87 3.18
CA MET A 474 46.69 -0.48 3.89
C MET A 474 47.77 -1.54 3.76
N LEU A 475 49.02 -1.10 3.83
CA LEU A 475 50.19 -1.97 3.79
C LEU A 475 50.97 -1.84 5.11
N SER A 476 51.38 -2.97 5.65
CA SER A 476 52.27 -3.03 6.80
C SER A 476 53.51 -3.88 6.47
N TYR A 477 54.68 -3.28 6.67
CA TYR A 477 55.97 -3.90 6.38
C TYR A 477 56.68 -4.31 7.68
N PRO A 478 57.39 -5.44 7.70
CA PRO A 478 58.15 -5.86 8.87
C PRO A 478 59.33 -4.92 9.13
N LYS A 479 59.64 -4.68 10.40
CA LYS A 479 60.70 -3.72 10.82
C LYS A 479 62.08 -4.10 10.27
N ASN A 480 62.53 -5.34 10.44
CA ASN A 480 63.90 -5.79 10.15
C ASN A 480 64.12 -6.28 8.71
N ARG A 481 63.58 -5.58 7.71
CA ARG A 481 63.54 -5.98 6.29
C ARG A 481 64.83 -5.74 5.48
N LYS A 482 66.00 -5.82 6.12
CA LYS A 482 67.32 -5.60 5.50
C LYS A 482 68.17 -6.86 5.37
N ASP A 483 67.98 -7.85 6.25
CA ASP A 483 68.82 -9.05 6.32
C ASP A 483 68.41 -10.12 5.31
N VAL A 484 69.29 -11.10 5.09
CA VAL A 484 68.95 -12.25 4.22
C VAL A 484 67.85 -13.07 4.89
N ASN A 485 66.64 -12.94 4.38
CA ASN A 485 65.44 -13.66 4.79
C ASN A 485 64.35 -13.58 3.72
N GLN A 486 63.25 -14.28 3.94
CA GLN A 486 61.98 -14.01 3.28
C GLN A 486 61.10 -13.17 4.22
N TYR A 487 60.51 -12.10 3.69
CA TYR A 487 59.69 -11.14 4.43
C TYR A 487 58.26 -11.16 3.91
N ALA A 488 57.29 -11.09 4.82
CA ALA A 488 55.87 -10.99 4.52
C ALA A 488 55.42 -9.53 4.65
N VAL A 489 54.80 -8.98 3.62
CA VAL A 489 54.12 -7.68 3.60
C VAL A 489 52.65 -7.96 3.83
N SER A 490 52.10 -7.44 4.93
CA SER A 490 50.68 -7.55 5.24
C SER A 490 49.92 -6.49 4.44
N LEU A 491 48.98 -6.93 3.63
CA LEU A 491 48.01 -6.08 2.95
C LEU A 491 46.66 -6.32 3.61
N THR A 492 46.01 -5.25 4.07
CA THR A 492 44.67 -5.28 4.66
C THR A 492 43.75 -4.43 3.81
N LEU A 493 42.65 -4.99 3.32
CA LEU A 493 41.64 -4.25 2.59
C LEU A 493 40.80 -3.41 3.57
N THR A 494 40.51 -2.17 3.18
CA THR A 494 39.83 -1.14 3.97
C THR A 494 38.82 -0.36 3.12
N GLY A 495 38.16 0.63 3.73
CA GLY A 495 37.06 1.37 3.12
C GLY A 495 35.79 0.52 3.13
N GLY A 496 34.62 1.14 3.23
CA GLY A 496 33.35 0.45 3.46
C GLY A 496 33.00 -0.68 2.46
N ARG A 497 33.73 -0.81 1.34
CA ARG A 497 33.48 -1.73 0.22
C ARG A 497 34.35 -3.00 0.19
N TYR A 498 35.46 -3.05 0.92
CA TYR A 498 36.41 -4.17 0.83
C TYR A 498 36.76 -4.73 2.21
N ALA A 499 37.07 -6.03 2.27
CA ALA A 499 37.49 -6.69 3.50
C ALA A 499 38.41 -7.89 3.21
N GLY A 500 39.39 -8.10 4.09
CA GLY A 500 40.28 -9.24 4.05
C GLY A 500 41.74 -8.85 4.18
N THR A 501 42.57 -9.86 4.42
CA THR A 501 44.02 -9.68 4.56
C THR A 501 44.78 -10.67 3.68
N LYS A 502 45.88 -10.22 3.07
CA LYS A 502 46.78 -11.07 2.28
C LYS A 502 48.23 -10.77 2.61
N GLN A 503 49.06 -11.82 2.56
CA GLN A 503 50.49 -11.72 2.77
C GLN A 503 51.22 -11.86 1.44
N LEU A 504 52.07 -10.89 1.11
CA LEU A 504 52.96 -10.93 -0.06
C LEU A 504 54.39 -11.16 0.40
N TYR A 505 55.15 -11.95 -0.35
CA TYR A 505 56.50 -12.31 0.07
C TYR A 505 57.56 -11.77 -0.88
N PHE A 506 58.62 -11.18 -0.31
CA PHE A 506 59.85 -10.90 -1.02
C PHE A 506 61.05 -11.52 -0.30
N THR A 507 62.10 -11.80 -1.05
CA THR A 507 63.31 -12.48 -0.55
C THR A 507 64.53 -11.59 -0.74
N VAL A 508 65.25 -11.35 0.35
CA VAL A 508 66.60 -10.79 0.29
C VAL A 508 67.58 -11.95 0.20
N LYS A 509 68.22 -12.10 -0.96
CA LYS A 509 69.21 -13.16 -1.24
C LYS A 509 70.58 -12.78 -0.72
N PRO A 510 71.40 -13.76 -0.31
CA PRO A 510 72.79 -13.50 0.04
C PRO A 510 73.57 -13.05 -1.19
N GLN A 511 74.61 -12.26 -0.95
CA GLN A 511 75.52 -11.83 -2.01
C GLN A 511 76.20 -13.02 -2.67
N ALA A 512 76.28 -13.01 -4.00
CA ALA A 512 77.06 -13.98 -4.73
C ALA A 512 78.56 -13.87 -4.40
N THR A 513 79.24 -15.00 -4.48
CA THR A 513 80.70 -15.05 -4.39
C THR A 513 81.26 -15.63 -5.68
N ALA A 514 82.56 -15.45 -5.89
CA ALA A 514 83.29 -16.01 -7.02
C ALA A 514 84.59 -16.64 -6.53
N PHE A 515 85.13 -17.56 -7.32
CA PHE A 515 86.44 -18.13 -7.02
C PHE A 515 87.52 -17.06 -7.17
N SER A 516 88.20 -16.74 -6.08
CA SER A 516 89.43 -15.96 -6.08
C SER A 516 90.59 -16.76 -6.68
N LYS A 517 90.58 -18.10 -6.52
CA LYS A 517 91.59 -18.98 -7.12
C LYS A 517 91.02 -20.35 -7.47
N VAL A 518 91.40 -20.87 -8.63
CA VAL A 518 91.09 -22.23 -9.10
C VAL A 518 92.40 -22.87 -9.55
N LYS A 519 92.85 -23.93 -8.88
CA LYS A 519 94.14 -24.60 -9.14
C LYS A 519 93.93 -26.07 -9.46
N ALA A 520 94.36 -26.52 -10.63
CA ALA A 520 94.40 -27.93 -11.01
C ALA A 520 95.58 -28.67 -10.34
N GLY A 521 95.38 -29.95 -10.03
CA GLY A 521 96.43 -30.86 -9.54
C GLY A 521 96.12 -32.31 -9.94
N LYS A 522 97.03 -33.25 -9.60
CA LYS A 522 96.90 -34.67 -9.98
C LYS A 522 95.56 -35.25 -9.53
N LYS A 523 94.67 -35.57 -10.50
CA LYS A 523 93.31 -36.10 -10.27
C LYS A 523 92.46 -35.25 -9.29
N LYS A 524 92.71 -33.93 -9.16
CA LYS A 524 92.02 -33.02 -8.23
C LYS A 524 91.98 -31.56 -8.69
N MET A 525 91.07 -30.76 -8.13
CA MET A 525 91.10 -29.30 -8.21
C MET A 525 90.93 -28.66 -6.83
N THR A 526 91.64 -27.56 -6.57
CA THR A 526 91.52 -26.75 -5.35
C THR A 526 90.87 -25.41 -5.66
N LEU A 527 89.91 -25.01 -4.84
CA LEU A 527 89.05 -23.86 -5.06
C LEU A 527 89.08 -22.95 -3.84
N LYS A 528 89.32 -21.65 -4.03
CA LYS A 528 89.29 -20.61 -2.97
C LYS A 528 88.35 -19.46 -3.36
N TRP A 529 87.72 -18.81 -2.38
CA TRP A 529 86.79 -17.69 -2.58
C TRP A 529 86.80 -16.71 -1.39
N LYS A 530 86.14 -15.55 -1.53
CA LYS A 530 85.97 -14.57 -0.44
C LYS A 530 84.70 -14.85 0.38
N LYS A 531 84.76 -14.60 1.70
CA LYS A 531 83.61 -14.70 2.61
C LYS A 531 82.56 -13.62 2.30
N LYS A 532 81.28 -13.95 2.51
CA LYS A 532 80.15 -13.00 2.50
C LYS A 532 79.42 -13.00 3.85
N SER A 533 78.79 -11.88 4.19
CA SER A 533 77.94 -11.73 5.39
C SER A 533 76.54 -12.30 5.15
N GLN A 534 75.80 -12.56 6.24
CA GLN A 534 74.43 -13.08 6.15
C GLN A 534 74.33 -14.40 5.35
N ILE A 535 75.26 -15.35 5.57
CA ILE A 535 75.26 -16.68 4.94
C ILE A 535 75.45 -17.79 5.98
N SER A 536 74.96 -18.98 5.69
CA SER A 536 75.26 -20.21 6.44
C SER A 536 76.40 -20.99 5.79
N GLY A 537 76.59 -20.87 4.46
CA GLY A 537 77.58 -21.68 3.76
C GLY A 537 77.67 -21.45 2.25
N TYR A 538 78.27 -22.41 1.54
CA TYR A 538 78.52 -22.37 0.09
C TYR A 538 78.09 -23.67 -0.60
N GLU A 539 77.75 -23.58 -1.88
CA GLU A 539 77.59 -24.75 -2.75
C GLU A 539 78.53 -24.64 -3.94
N VAL A 540 79.34 -25.66 -4.15
CA VAL A 540 80.28 -25.79 -5.28
C VAL A 540 79.79 -26.90 -6.19
N TRP A 541 79.59 -26.57 -7.46
CA TRP A 541 79.12 -27.49 -8.48
C TRP A 541 80.21 -27.68 -9.52
N TYR A 542 80.52 -28.93 -9.89
CA TYR A 542 81.54 -29.24 -10.88
C TYR A 542 81.18 -30.46 -11.72
N GLY A 543 81.62 -30.49 -12.98
CA GLY A 543 81.33 -31.59 -13.91
C GLY A 543 82.14 -31.44 -15.21
N THR A 544 82.01 -32.38 -16.14
CA THR A 544 82.73 -32.34 -17.43
C THR A 544 81.95 -31.63 -18.55
N SER A 545 80.65 -31.41 -18.34
CA SER A 545 79.80 -30.71 -19.30
C SER A 545 79.97 -29.19 -19.20
N LYS A 546 80.24 -28.52 -20.33
CA LYS A 546 80.48 -27.07 -20.42
C LYS A 546 79.33 -26.22 -19.87
N ASN A 547 78.10 -26.61 -20.21
CA ASN A 547 76.89 -25.92 -19.75
C ASN A 547 76.41 -26.40 -18.37
N MET A 548 77.12 -27.37 -17.77
CA MET A 548 76.79 -27.93 -16.46
C MET A 548 75.34 -28.47 -16.38
N LYS A 549 74.85 -29.09 -17.48
CA LYS A 549 73.52 -29.73 -17.53
C LYS A 549 73.54 -31.24 -17.22
N LYS A 550 74.62 -31.96 -17.54
CA LYS A 550 74.74 -33.42 -17.32
C LYS A 550 75.94 -33.76 -16.43
N GLY A 551 75.79 -34.78 -15.56
CA GLY A 551 76.89 -35.34 -14.76
C GLY A 551 77.52 -34.38 -13.74
N VAL A 552 76.73 -33.45 -13.18
CA VAL A 552 77.23 -32.44 -12.23
C VAL A 552 77.29 -33.00 -10.81
N LYS A 553 78.46 -32.92 -10.18
CA LYS A 553 78.66 -33.20 -8.76
C LYS A 553 78.50 -31.92 -7.93
N LYS A 554 77.91 -32.05 -6.75
CA LYS A 554 77.61 -30.95 -5.82
C LYS A 554 78.32 -31.18 -4.48
N ILE A 555 78.99 -30.14 -3.96
CA ILE A 555 79.56 -30.10 -2.62
C ILE A 555 78.86 -28.99 -1.83
N VAL A 556 78.32 -29.32 -0.66
CA VAL A 556 77.71 -28.36 0.26
C VAL A 556 78.67 -28.09 1.42
N ILE A 557 79.10 -26.85 1.59
CA ILE A 557 79.94 -26.39 2.67
C ILE A 557 79.05 -25.71 3.72
N LYS A 558 78.84 -26.36 4.87
CA LYS A 558 77.91 -25.92 5.93
C LYS A 558 78.43 -24.83 6.88
N LYS A 559 79.61 -24.27 6.62
CA LYS A 559 80.27 -23.26 7.47
C LYS A 559 80.59 -22.00 6.67
N ALA A 560 79.98 -20.86 7.04
CA ALA A 560 80.20 -19.56 6.41
C ALA A 560 81.67 -19.11 6.40
N LYS A 561 82.43 -19.46 7.46
CA LYS A 561 83.86 -19.14 7.60
C LYS A 561 84.77 -19.98 6.68
N LYS A 562 84.31 -21.10 6.13
CA LYS A 562 85.14 -21.99 5.29
C LYS A 562 85.21 -21.49 3.84
N THR A 563 86.36 -20.97 3.44
CA THR A 563 86.59 -20.26 2.15
C THR A 563 87.40 -21.05 1.11
N SER A 564 87.58 -22.36 1.33
CA SER A 564 88.32 -23.24 0.43
C SER A 564 87.75 -24.68 0.42
N THR A 565 87.85 -25.38 -0.71
CA THR A 565 87.58 -26.81 -0.82
C THR A 565 88.43 -27.48 -1.90
N VAL A 566 88.56 -28.82 -1.81
CA VAL A 566 89.28 -29.65 -2.78
C VAL A 566 88.34 -30.70 -3.34
N CYS A 567 88.15 -30.72 -4.66
CA CYS A 567 87.44 -31.78 -5.36
C CYS A 567 88.45 -32.85 -5.77
N LYS A 568 88.34 -34.06 -5.20
CA LYS A 568 89.26 -35.20 -5.43
C LYS A 568 88.64 -36.23 -6.40
N LYS A 569 89.43 -37.24 -6.80
CA LYS A 569 89.01 -38.37 -7.66
C LYS A 569 88.46 -37.92 -9.03
N LEU A 570 89.15 -36.97 -9.66
CA LEU A 570 88.82 -36.48 -11.01
C LEU A 570 89.65 -37.22 -12.07
N LYS A 571 89.12 -37.34 -13.28
CA LYS A 571 89.85 -37.97 -14.40
C LYS A 571 90.98 -37.04 -14.88
N SER A 572 92.23 -37.53 -14.92
CA SER A 572 93.39 -36.78 -15.43
C SER A 572 93.20 -36.44 -16.92
N GLY A 573 93.75 -35.31 -17.35
CA GLY A 573 93.65 -34.78 -18.72
C GLY A 573 92.27 -34.22 -19.10
N LYS A 574 91.20 -34.56 -18.37
CA LYS A 574 89.83 -34.12 -18.68
C LYS A 574 89.58 -32.68 -18.23
N LYS A 575 88.79 -31.96 -19.04
CA LYS A 575 88.32 -30.60 -18.73
C LYS A 575 87.06 -30.69 -17.86
N TYR A 576 87.09 -30.00 -16.73
CA TYR A 576 85.97 -29.82 -15.83
C TYR A 576 85.56 -28.36 -15.80
N PHE A 577 84.29 -28.12 -15.50
CA PHE A 577 83.68 -26.82 -15.36
C PHE A 577 83.19 -26.70 -13.93
N VAL A 578 83.46 -25.56 -13.29
CA VAL A 578 83.14 -25.34 -11.87
C VAL A 578 82.47 -24.00 -11.64
N LYS A 579 81.49 -23.95 -10.74
CA LYS A 579 80.80 -22.73 -10.28
C LYS A 579 80.50 -22.79 -8.78
N ILE A 580 80.40 -21.63 -8.14
CA ILE A 580 80.10 -21.50 -6.70
C ILE A 580 78.93 -20.55 -6.47
N ARG A 581 78.13 -20.80 -5.43
CA ARG A 581 77.14 -19.86 -4.89
C ARG A 581 77.16 -19.86 -3.37
N THR A 582 76.69 -18.79 -2.75
CA THR A 582 76.46 -18.73 -1.30
C THR A 582 75.04 -19.15 -0.96
N TYR A 583 74.80 -19.56 0.29
CA TYR A 583 73.46 -19.84 0.79
C TYR A 583 73.31 -19.45 2.27
N LYS A 584 72.06 -19.16 2.68
CA LYS A 584 71.65 -19.02 4.08
C LYS A 584 70.46 -19.94 4.35
N THR A 585 70.49 -20.62 5.49
CA THR A 585 69.33 -21.33 6.02
C THR A 585 68.59 -20.42 7.00
N VAL A 586 67.30 -20.21 6.77
CA VAL A 586 66.41 -19.40 7.63
C VAL A 586 65.23 -20.25 8.11
N LYS A 587 64.67 -19.93 9.28
CA LYS A 587 63.45 -20.58 9.78
C LYS A 587 62.22 -19.73 9.39
N GLN A 588 61.20 -20.37 8.83
CA GLN A 588 59.93 -19.73 8.51
C GLN A 588 58.79 -20.71 8.80
N LYS A 589 57.81 -20.31 9.62
CA LYS A 589 56.66 -21.16 10.03
C LYS A 589 57.09 -22.60 10.40
N ASN A 590 58.10 -22.70 11.27
CA ASN A 590 58.71 -23.96 11.73
C ASN A 590 59.43 -24.83 10.68
N LYS A 591 59.57 -24.37 9.43
CA LYS A 591 60.35 -25.04 8.37
C LYS A 591 61.67 -24.32 8.09
N SER A 592 62.73 -25.09 7.86
CA SER A 592 64.04 -24.55 7.47
C SER A 592 64.13 -24.39 5.95
N ILE A 593 64.30 -23.16 5.47
CA ILE A 593 64.38 -22.82 4.05
C ILE A 593 65.80 -22.38 3.71
N LYS A 594 66.34 -22.89 2.60
CA LYS A 594 67.66 -22.51 2.08
C LYS A 594 67.51 -21.47 0.97
N ILE A 595 67.94 -20.24 1.23
CA ILE A 595 68.00 -19.14 0.26
C ILE A 595 69.41 -19.09 -0.34
N VAL A 596 69.52 -19.08 -1.66
CA VAL A 596 70.80 -19.13 -2.39
C VAL A 596 71.04 -17.87 -3.21
N SER A 597 72.32 -17.52 -3.44
CA SER A 597 72.70 -16.50 -4.41
C SER A 597 72.65 -17.02 -5.85
N LYS A 598 72.82 -16.12 -6.83
CA LYS A 598 73.23 -16.50 -8.19
C LYS A 598 74.58 -17.24 -8.12
N PHE A 599 74.80 -18.17 -9.06
CA PHE A 599 76.11 -18.79 -9.25
C PHE A 599 77.11 -17.79 -9.81
N SER A 600 78.39 -17.99 -9.49
CA SER A 600 79.50 -17.38 -10.20
C SER A 600 79.48 -17.76 -11.68
N LYS A 601 80.17 -16.97 -12.51
CA LYS A 601 80.55 -17.40 -13.86
C LYS A 601 81.23 -18.77 -13.80
N VAL A 602 80.94 -19.63 -14.77
CA VAL A 602 81.51 -20.97 -14.87
C VAL A 602 83.00 -20.83 -15.23
N LYS A 603 83.87 -21.52 -14.49
CA LYS A 603 85.31 -21.55 -14.78
C LYS A 603 85.71 -22.93 -15.32
N PRO A 604 86.37 -23.02 -16.48
CA PRO A 604 86.96 -24.26 -16.97
C PRO A 604 88.28 -24.57 -16.26
N VAL A 605 88.58 -25.86 -16.08
CA VAL A 605 89.79 -26.37 -15.43
C VAL A 605 90.20 -27.68 -16.10
N LYS A 606 91.36 -27.74 -16.73
CA LYS A 606 91.94 -29.00 -17.22
C LYS A 606 92.68 -29.69 -16.07
N ILE A 607 92.30 -30.92 -15.74
CA ILE A 607 92.87 -31.66 -14.61
C ILE A 607 94.24 -32.22 -15.00
N LYS A 608 95.20 -32.11 -14.08
CA LYS A 608 96.54 -32.71 -14.22
C LYS A 608 96.49 -34.20 -13.91
#